data_AF-A0A1H1RK70-F1
#
_entry.id   AF-A0A1H1RK70-F1
#
_cell.length_a   1.000
_cell.length_b   1.000
_cell.length_c   1.000
_cell.angle_alpha   90.00
_cell.angle_beta   90.00
_cell.angle_gamma   90.00
#
_symmetry.space_group_name_H-M   'P 1'
#
loop_
_entity.id
_entity.type
_entity.pdbx_description
1 polymer ?
#
loop_
_entity_poly.entity_id
_entity_poly.type
_entity_poly.pdbx_seq_one_letter_code
_entity_poly.pdbx_strand_id
1 'polypeptide(L)'
;MSRYLINYRICPQPGLWNELYKILKEEFTMESISPPLILAGWNYSNDDDKERRFKEHLSLIEYKDFKDGRDFLEKLKEEDWHHKGE
;
A
#
# COMPACT_ATOMS: atom_id res chain seq x y z
N MET A 1 9.03 12.45 -2.04
CA MET A 1 7.81 12.07 -1.30
C MET A 1 6.85 11.47 -2.30
N SER A 2 6.44 10.22 -2.08
CA SER A 2 5.51 9.55 -3.01
C SER A 2 4.18 10.30 -3.05
N ARG A 3 3.65 10.54 -4.26
CA ARG A 3 2.41 11.32 -4.49
C ARG A 3 1.16 10.72 -3.84
N TYR A 4 1.26 9.51 -3.32
CA TYR A 4 0.16 8.76 -2.71
C TYR A 4 0.03 8.98 -1.19
N LEU A 5 1.00 9.63 -0.54
CA LEU A 5 0.99 9.95 0.90
C LEU A 5 0.58 11.41 1.18
N ILE A 6 -0.40 11.91 0.42
CA ILE A 6 -0.98 13.26 0.58
C ILE A 6 -2.21 13.21 1.49
N ASN A 7 -2.72 14.35 1.95
CA ASN A 7 -3.95 14.44 2.78
C ASN A 7 -3.95 13.53 4.02
N TYR A 8 -2.81 13.28 4.64
CA TYR A 8 -2.68 12.32 5.76
C TYR A 8 -2.96 10.86 5.41
N ARG A 9 -3.00 10.49 4.12
CA ARG A 9 -3.07 9.10 3.67
C ARG A 9 -1.83 8.33 4.12
N ILE A 10 -2.06 7.16 4.72
CA ILE A 10 -1.02 6.28 5.24
C ILE A 10 -0.86 5.05 4.34
N CYS A 11 -1.98 4.40 4.03
CA CYS A 11 -2.07 3.21 3.20
C CYS A 11 -3.50 3.09 2.66
N PRO A 12 -3.75 2.25 1.64
CA PRO A 12 -5.11 1.90 1.24
C PRO A 12 -5.83 1.16 2.36
N GLN A 13 -7.16 1.19 2.33
CA GLN A 13 -8.01 0.37 3.20
C GLN A 13 -7.69 -1.13 3.04
N PRO A 14 -7.89 -1.97 4.08
CA PRO A 14 -7.37 -3.34 4.13
C PRO A 14 -7.68 -4.21 2.91
N GLY A 15 -8.90 -4.12 2.35
CA GLY A 15 -9.30 -4.88 1.18
C GLY A 15 -8.50 -4.49 -0.07
N LEU A 16 -8.42 -3.19 -0.35
CA LEU A 16 -7.73 -2.64 -1.51
C LEU A 16 -6.21 -2.78 -1.39
N TRP A 17 -5.67 -2.69 -0.17
CA TRP A 17 -4.26 -2.94 0.06
C TRP A 17 -3.88 -4.40 -0.21
N ASN A 18 -4.77 -5.35 0.12
CA ASN A 18 -4.58 -6.76 -0.22
C ASN A 18 -4.63 -7.01 -1.73
N GLU A 19 -5.50 -6.31 -2.46
CA GLU A 19 -5.54 -6.38 -3.92
C GLU A 19 -4.24 -5.86 -4.55
N LEU A 20 -3.77 -4.69 -4.11
CA LEU A 20 -2.46 -4.17 -4.54
C LEU A 20 -1.34 -5.18 -4.28
N TYR A 21 -1.32 -5.80 -3.09
CA TYR A 21 -0.31 -6.80 -2.75
C TYR A 21 -0.34 -8.01 -3.69
N LYS A 22 -1.52 -8.48 -4.09
CA LYS A 22 -1.64 -9.58 -5.07
C LYS A 22 -1.03 -9.18 -6.42
N ILE A 23 -1.35 -7.98 -6.92
CA ILE A 23 -0.78 -7.45 -8.17
C ILE A 23 0.75 -7.40 -8.07
N LEU A 24 1.31 -6.93 -6.94
CA LEU A 24 2.76 -6.90 -6.72
C LEU A 24 3.37 -8.31 -6.65
N LYS A 25 2.71 -9.27 -6.01
CA LYS A 25 3.20 -10.66 -5.91
C LYS A 25 3.17 -11.41 -7.22
N GLU A 26 2.20 -11.12 -8.08
CA GLU A 26 2.10 -11.69 -9.42
C GLU A 26 3.23 -11.21 -10.32
N GLU A 27 3.59 -9.93 -10.25
CA GLU A 27 4.71 -9.37 -11.02
C GLU A 27 6.07 -9.75 -10.42
N PHE A 28 6.27 -9.52 -9.12
CA PHE A 28 7.56 -9.65 -8.45
C PHE A 28 7.68 -10.99 -7.70
N THR A 29 7.49 -12.10 -8.42
CA THR A 29 7.49 -13.46 -7.87
C THR A 29 8.77 -13.83 -7.11
N MET A 30 9.93 -13.34 -7.56
CA MET A 30 11.24 -13.58 -6.96
C MET A 30 11.58 -12.63 -5.80
N GLU A 31 10.82 -11.54 -5.61
CA GLU A 31 11.08 -10.60 -4.52
C GLU A 31 10.29 -10.96 -3.26
N SER A 32 10.96 -10.84 -2.11
CA SER A 32 10.36 -11.06 -0.81
C SER A 32 9.54 -9.83 -0.40
N ILE A 33 8.34 -9.69 -0.98
CA ILE A 33 7.41 -8.62 -0.63
C ILE A 33 6.70 -9.00 0.68
N SER A 34 6.84 -8.14 1.69
CA SER A 34 6.12 -8.32 2.95
C SER A 34 4.60 -8.18 2.73
N PRO A 35 3.75 -8.99 3.38
CA PRO A 35 2.31 -8.84 3.24
C PRO A 35 1.82 -7.52 3.85
N PRO A 36 0.69 -6.96 3.39
CA PRO A 36 0.09 -5.79 4.01
C PRO A 36 -0.38 -6.12 5.43
N LEU A 37 -0.40 -5.12 6.31
CA LEU A 37 -0.80 -5.29 7.72
C LEU A 37 -2.32 -5.31 7.85
N ILE A 38 -2.97 -6.34 7.31
CA ILE A 38 -4.43 -6.50 7.27
C ILE A 38 -4.92 -7.49 8.34
N LEU A 39 -6.25 -7.60 8.52
CA LEU A 39 -6.91 -8.48 9.50
C LEU A 39 -6.40 -8.22 10.93
N ALA A 40 -5.82 -9.22 11.60
CA ALA A 40 -5.22 -9.03 12.92
C ALA A 40 -4.08 -7.98 12.87
N GLY A 41 -3.28 -7.98 11.80
CA GLY A 41 -2.22 -6.99 11.61
C GLY A 41 -2.75 -5.56 11.58
N TRP A 42 -3.98 -5.34 11.11
CA TRP A 42 -4.60 -4.02 11.06
C TRP A 42 -4.86 -3.45 12.45
N ASN A 43 -5.41 -4.29 13.34
CA ASN A 43 -5.81 -3.91 14.70
C ASN A 43 -4.62 -3.81 15.66
N TYR A 44 -3.52 -4.52 15.39
CA TYR A 44 -2.34 -4.55 16.26
C TYR A 44 -1.18 -3.67 15.79
N SER A 45 -1.27 -3.05 14.62
CA SER A 45 -0.27 -2.09 14.12
C SER A 45 -0.74 -0.66 14.31
N ASN A 46 0.20 0.24 14.57
CA ASN A 46 -0.08 1.68 14.56
C ASN A 46 0.02 2.25 13.13
N ASP A 47 -0.33 3.52 13.01
CA ASP A 47 -0.25 4.29 11.77
C ASP A 47 1.15 4.31 11.14
N ASP A 48 2.20 4.47 11.95
CA ASP A 48 3.57 4.53 11.46
C ASP A 48 4.02 3.17 10.88
N ASP A 49 3.58 2.05 11.47
CA ASP A 49 3.82 0.70 10.97
C ASP A 49 3.12 0.47 9.63
N LYS A 50 1.87 0.91 9.52
CA LYS A 50 1.09 0.85 8.27
C LYS A 50 1.75 1.70 7.18
N GLU A 51 2.17 2.92 7.51
CA GLU A 51 2.83 3.85 6.58
C GLU A 51 4.14 3.26 6.07
N ARG A 52 4.95 2.70 6.98
CA ARG A 52 6.25 2.09 6.64
C ARG A 52 6.07 0.90 5.71
N ARG A 53 5.13 0.00 6.01
CA ARG A 53 4.85 -1.16 5.14
C ARG A 53 4.34 -0.72 3.77
N PHE A 54 3.49 0.30 3.71
CA PHE A 54 3.01 0.81 2.44
C PHE A 54 4.11 1.51 1.62
N LYS A 55 5.03 2.24 2.26
CA LYS A 55 6.22 2.81 1.63
C LYS A 55 7.13 1.75 1.00
N GLU A 56 7.27 0.58 1.62
CA GLU A 56 8.01 -0.54 1.02
C GLU A 56 7.37 -0.96 -0.31
N HIS A 57 6.03 -1.06 -0.36
CA HIS A 57 5.30 -1.39 -1.60
C HIS A 57 5.41 -0.29 -2.65
N LEU A 58 5.26 0.98 -2.24
CA LEU A 58 5.43 2.14 -3.13
C LEU A 58 6.83 2.19 -3.75
N SER A 59 7.85 1.90 -2.95
CA SER A 59 9.25 1.89 -3.42
C SER A 59 9.46 0.85 -4.52
N LEU A 60 8.82 -0.32 -4.43
CA LEU A 60 8.85 -1.32 -5.49
C LEU A 60 8.18 -0.83 -6.78
N ILE A 61 7.00 -0.20 -6.64
CA ILE A 61 6.25 0.35 -7.78
C ILE A 61 7.05 1.45 -8.48
N GLU A 62 7.67 2.35 -7.72
CA GLU A 62 8.47 3.46 -8.25
C GLU A 62 9.78 2.97 -8.87
N TYR A 63 10.51 2.10 -8.16
CA TYR A 63 11.82 1.62 -8.61
C TYR A 63 11.75 0.78 -9.89
N LYS A 64 10.69 -0.02 -10.05
CA LYS A 64 10.50 -0.91 -11.21
C LYS A 64 9.66 -0.28 -12.32
N ASP A 65 9.29 0.99 -12.16
CA ASP A 65 8.36 1.69 -13.03
C ASP A 65 7.05 0.90 -13.28
N PHE A 66 6.55 0.20 -12.26
CA PHE A 66 5.49 -0.79 -12.42
C PHE A 66 4.12 -0.16 -12.67
N LYS A 67 3.67 -0.24 -13.92
CA LYS A 67 2.48 0.45 -14.41
C LYS A 67 1.19 -0.04 -13.75
N ASP A 68 0.98 -1.34 -13.62
CA ASP A 68 -0.28 -1.88 -13.09
C ASP A 68 -0.50 -1.49 -11.62
N GLY A 69 0.57 -1.50 -10.83
CA GLY A 69 0.54 -0.99 -9.46
C GLY A 69 0.20 0.50 -9.38
N ARG A 70 0.72 1.33 -10.30
CA ARG A 70 0.36 2.76 -10.37
C ARG A 70 -1.08 2.98 -10.82
N ASP A 71 -1.50 2.31 -11.88
CA ASP A 71 -2.85 2.40 -12.43
C ASP A 71 -3.89 1.97 -11.40
N PHE A 72 -3.57 1.00 -10.55
CA PHE A 72 -4.41 0.62 -9.42
C PHE A 72 -4.51 1.77 -8.41
N LEU A 73 -3.39 2.32 -7.95
CA LEU A 73 -3.35 3.40 -6.97
C LEU A 73 -4.00 4.71 -7.47
N GLU A 74 -3.92 4.99 -8.76
CA GLU A 74 -4.53 6.18 -9.37
C GLU A 74 -6.07 6.10 -9.45
N LYS A 75 -6.65 4.90 -9.37
CA LYS A 75 -8.11 4.71 -9.34
C LYS A 75 -8.72 4.87 -7.95
N LEU A 76 -7.90 4.84 -6.89
CA LEU A 76 -8.37 4.94 -5.51
C LEU A 76 -8.83 6.36 -5.20
N LYS A 77 -10.05 6.47 -4.65
CA LYS A 77 -10.62 7.72 -4.13
C LYS A 77 -10.14 7.98 -2.71
N GLU A 78 -10.42 9.16 -2.15
CA GLU A 78 -10.02 9.49 -0.77
C GLU A 78 -10.56 8.49 0.27
N GLU A 79 -11.81 8.05 0.12
CA GLU A 79 -12.47 7.06 1.01
C GLU A 79 -11.81 5.68 1.00
N ASP A 80 -11.00 5.39 -0.02
CA ASP A 80 -10.26 4.13 -0.17
C ASP A 80 -8.93 4.12 0.61
N TRP A 81 -8.60 5.22 1.29
CA TRP A 81 -7.38 5.37 2.09
C TRP A 81 -7.68 5.37 3.59
N HIS A 82 -6.71 4.91 4.36
CA HIS A 82 -6.64 5.10 5.81
C HIS A 82 -5.83 6.34 6.12
N HIS A 83 -6.37 7.18 7.01
CA HIS A 83 -5.76 8.45 7.37
C HIS A 83 -5.16 8.40 8.76
N LYS A 84 -4.17 9.25 8.99
CA LYS A 84 -3.52 9.37 10.29
C LYS A 84 -4.52 9.73 11.39
N GLY A 85 -4.58 8.93 12.44
CA GLY A 85 -5.42 9.11 13.61
C GLY A 85 -6.81 8.45 13.56
N GLU A 86 -7.10 7.67 12.52
CA GLU A 86 -8.28 6.78 12.44
C GLU A 86 -8.01 5.43 13.14
#